data_AF-A0A526S368-F1
#
_entry.id   AF-A0A526S368-F1
#
_cell.length_a   1.000
_cell.length_b   1.000
_cell.length_c   1.000
_cell.angle_alpha   90.00
_cell.angle_beta   90.00
_cell.angle_gamma   90.00
#
_symmetry.space_group_name_H-M   'P 1'
#
loop_
_entity.id
_entity.type
_entity.pdbx_description
1 polymer ?
#
loop_
_entity_poly.entity_id
_entity_poly.type
_entity_poly.pdbx_seq_one_letter_code
_entity_poly.pdbx_strand_id
1 'polypeptide(L)' 'MTHMNHDEPYPEAYLQEILKSVKTIAMVGASPDKTKFSYGVLRVLHETGYDMIPVNPSSGVEEIRGLK' A
#
# COMPACT_ATOMS: atom_id res chain seq x y z
N MET A 1 -11.05 25.25 0.22
CA MET A 1 -10.27 24.06 0.62
C MET A 1 -8.89 24.55 0.98
N THR A 2 -8.38 24.21 2.16
CA THR A 2 -7.01 24.53 2.58
C THR A 2 -6.03 23.73 1.73
N HIS A 3 -5.05 24.42 1.13
CA HIS A 3 -3.96 23.78 0.39
C HIS A 3 -3.03 23.05 1.37
N MET A 4 -2.89 21.73 1.22
CA MET A 4 -1.87 20.95 1.93
C MET A 4 -0.54 21.10 1.18
N ASN A 5 0.53 21.44 1.90
CA ASN A 5 1.87 21.47 1.32
C ASN A 5 2.40 20.03 1.23
N HIS A 6 2.81 19.61 0.03
CA HIS A 6 3.39 18.30 -0.27
C HIS A 6 4.88 18.37 -0.65
N ASP A 7 5.46 19.57 -0.70
CA ASP A 7 6.86 19.80 -1.11
C ASP A 7 7.85 19.60 0.06
N GLU A 8 7.35 19.72 1.30
CA GLU A 8 8.15 19.53 2.51
C GLU A 8 7.90 18.15 3.15
N PRO A 9 8.90 17.57 3.85
CA PRO A 9 8.72 16.33 4.57
C PRO A 9 7.60 16.42 5.61
N TYR A 10 6.73 15.41 5.64
CA TYR A 10 5.76 15.27 6.72
C TYR A 10 6.46 15.00 8.05
N PRO A 11 5.94 15.55 9.17
CA PRO A 11 6.39 15.17 10.49
C PRO A 11 6.26 13.66 10.71
N GLU A 12 7.29 13.03 11.28
CA GLU A 12 7.30 11.58 11.51
C GLU A 12 6.10 11.12 12.37
N ALA A 13 5.71 11.93 13.36
CA ALA A 13 4.56 11.67 14.21
C ALA A 13 3.25 11.55 13.42
N TYR A 14 3.06 12.39 12.40
CA TYR A 14 1.87 12.39 11.54
C TYR A 14 1.80 11.11 10.70
N LEU A 15 2.92 10.70 10.09
CA LEU A 15 3.00 9.46 9.32
C LEU A 15 2.75 8.23 10.21
N GLN A 16 3.34 8.21 11.41
CA GLN A 16 3.09 7.13 12.37
C GLN A 16 1.63 7.06 12.81
N GLU A 17 0.96 8.19 12.99
CA GLU A 17 -0.46 8.22 13.34
C GLU A 17 -1.33 7.62 12.25
N ILE A 18 -1.06 7.96 10.97
CA ILE A 18 -1.76 7.36 9.83
C ILE A 18 -1.57 5.84 9.84
N LEU A 19 -0.33 5.37 9.97
CA LEU A 19 -0.03 3.93 9.96
C LEU A 19 -0.62 3.19 11.17
N LYS A 20 -0.75 3.84 12.33
CA LYS A 20 -1.39 3.23 13.51
C LYS A 20 -2.91 3.21 13.44
N SER A 21 -3.52 4.19 12.77
CA SER A 21 -4.98 4.33 12.71
C SER A 21 -5.59 3.55 11.54
N VAL A 22 -4.89 3.44 10.42
CA VAL A 22 -5.35 2.72 9.23
C VAL A 22 -5.07 1.22 9.38
N LYS A 23 -6.11 0.42 9.19
CA LYS A 23 -6.01 -1.06 9.20
C LYS A 23 -5.97 -1.66 7.82
N THR A 24 -6.69 -1.03 6.88
CA THR A 24 -6.89 -1.54 5.52
C THR A 24 -6.28 -0.62 4.49
N ILE A 25 -5.48 -1.16 3.58
CA ILE A 25 -4.75 -0.39 2.57
C ILE A 25 -5.05 -0.97 1.18
N ALA A 26 -5.60 -0.14 0.30
CA ALA A 26 -5.71 -0.46 -1.11
C ALA A 26 -4.43 -0.05 -1.85
N MET A 27 -3.69 -1.02 -2.35
CA MET A 27 -2.42 -0.77 -3.05
C MET A 27 -2.63 -0.77 -4.57
N VAL A 28 -2.62 0.44 -5.15
CA VAL A 28 -2.68 0.63 -6.60
C VAL A 28 -1.33 0.27 -7.23
N GLY A 29 -1.36 -0.53 -8.30
CA GLY A 29 -0.14 -1.00 -8.99
C GLY A 29 0.51 -2.21 -8.33
N ALA A 30 -0.23 -2.93 -7.49
CA ALA A 30 0.20 -4.22 -6.97
C ALA A 30 0.49 -5.20 -8.11
N SER A 31 1.61 -5.92 -8.05
CA SER A 31 2.02 -6.89 -9.07
C SER A 31 2.31 -8.24 -8.43
N PRO A 32 1.95 -9.37 -9.08
CA PRO A 32 2.32 -10.71 -8.63
C PRO A 32 3.80 -11.05 -8.92
N ASP A 33 4.49 -10.24 -9.74
CA ASP A 33 5.89 -10.46 -10.10
C ASP A 33 6.83 -10.11 -8.94
N LYS A 34 7.52 -11.12 -8.41
CA LYS A 34 8.44 -11.02 -7.27
C LYS A 34 9.65 -10.11 -7.53
N THR A 35 9.96 -9.79 -8.78
CA THR A 35 11.05 -8.87 -9.14
C THR A 35 10.62 -7.40 -9.01
N LYS A 36 9.32 -7.12 -8.90
CA LYS A 36 8.79 -5.76 -8.78
C LYS A 36 8.82 -5.29 -7.33
N PHE A 37 9.20 -4.04 -7.13
CA PHE A 37 9.15 -3.39 -5.82
C PHE A 37 7.74 -3.41 -5.20
N SER A 38 6.69 -3.29 -6.02
CA SER A 38 5.31 -3.34 -5.53
C SER A 38 4.96 -4.68 -4.86
N TYR A 39 5.51 -5.80 -5.34
CA TYR A 39 5.37 -7.09 -4.67
C TYR A 39 6.04 -7.09 -3.29
N GLY A 40 7.23 -6.49 -3.19
CA GLY A 40 7.97 -6.36 -1.94
C GLY A 40 7.21 -5.54 -0.89
N VAL A 41 6.70 -4.37 -1.28
CA VAL A 41 5.91 -3.49 -0.39
C VAL A 41 4.63 -4.17 0.08
N LEU A 42 3.87 -4.76 -0.85
CA LEU A 42 2.64 -5.49 -0.53
C LEU A 42 2.92 -6.63 0.46
N ARG A 43 4.00 -7.39 0.25
CA ARG A 43 4.40 -8.48 1.15
C ARG A 43 4.68 -7.97 2.56
N VAL A 44 5.50 -6.93 2.69
CA VAL A 44 5.91 -6.39 4.00
C VAL A 44 4.71 -5.85 4.77
N LEU A 45 3.83 -5.08 4.12
CA LEU A 45 2.65 -4.54 4.79
C LEU A 45 1.67 -5.65 5.22
N HIS A 46 1.44 -6.65 4.36
CA HIS A 46 0.61 -7.79 4.73
C HIS A 46 1.24 -8.61 5.88
N GLU A 47 2.55 -8.85 5.85
CA GLU A 47 3.26 -9.56 6.94
C GLU A 47 3.28 -8.76 8.25
N THR A 48 3.22 -7.44 8.18
CA THR A 48 3.10 -6.55 9.35
C THR A 48 1.69 -6.59 9.97
N GLY A 49 0.71 -7.16 9.26
CA GLY A 49 -0.66 -7.33 9.75
C GLY A 49 -1.67 -6.31 9.23
N TYR A 50 -1.35 -5.57 8.17
CA TYR A 50 -2.34 -4.72 7.49
C TYR A 50 -3.24 -5.55 6.58
N ASP A 51 -4.52 -5.17 6.51
CA ASP A 51 -5.48 -5.75 5.56
C ASP A 51 -5.25 -5.14 4.18
N MET A 52 -4.55 -5.87 3.32
CA MET A 52 -4.12 -5.38 2.01
C MET A 52 -5.13 -5.73 0.91
N ILE A 53 -5.53 -4.74 0.11
CA ILE A 53 -6.35 -4.91 -1.09
C ILE A 53 -5.50 -4.56 -2.32
N PRO A 54 -5.00 -5.55 -3.09
CA PRO A 54 -4.25 -5.27 -4.30
C PRO A 54 -5.17 -4.70 -5.39
N VAL A 55 -4.77 -3.60 -6.02
CA VAL A 55 -5.50 -3.02 -7.15
C VAL A 55 -4.62 -3.03 -8.39
N ASN A 56 -4.99 -3.86 -9.37
CA ASN A 56 -4.32 -3.92 -10.67
C ASN A 56 -5.37 -4.00 -11.78
N PRO A 57 -5.41 -3.05 -12.74
CA PRO A 57 -6.38 -3.07 -13.83
C PRO A 57 -6.06 -4.10 -14.93
N SER A 58 -4.94 -4.81 -14.83
CA SER A 58 -4.54 -5.80 -15.83
C SER A 58 -5.45 -7.03 -15.76
N SER A 59 -6.06 -7.38 -16.87
CA SER A 59 -7.06 -8.46 -16.98
C SER A 59 -6.56 -9.87 -16.62
N GLY A 60 -5.25 -10.07 -16.49
CA GLY A 60 -4.65 -11.36 -16.11
C GLY A 60 -4.25 -11.48 -14.65
N VAL A 61 -4.54 -10.47 -13.82
CA VAL A 61 -4.16 -10.46 -12.40
C VAL A 61 -5.43 -10.55 -11.55
N GLU A 62 -5.80 -11.77 -11.19
CA GLU A 62 -6.97 -12.05 -10.33
C GLU A 62 -6.61 -12.15 -8.84
N GLU A 63 -5.37 -12.48 -8.54
CA GLU A 63 -4.89 -12.68 -7.18
C GLU A 63 -3.41 -12.34 -7.08
N ILE A 64 -3.02 -11.68 -5.97
CA ILE A 64 -1.62 -11.45 -5.63
C ILE A 64 -1.38 -12.01 -4.23
N ARG A 65 -0.64 -13.12 -4.12
CA ARG A 65 -0.20 -13.71 -2.84
C ARG A 65 -1.38 -14.10 -1.92
N GLY A 66 -2.46 -14.69 -2.44
CA GLY A 66 -3.64 -15.02 -1.64
C GLY A 66 -4.63 -13.87 -1.45
N LEU A 67 -4.30 -12.67 -1.94
CA LEU A 67 -5.11 -11.47 -1.77
C LEU A 67 -5.85 -11.15 -3.07
N LYS A 68 -7.12 -10.79 -2.92
CA LYS A 68 -8.03 -10.38 -3.99
C LYS A 68 -8.32 -8.89 -3.93
#